data_AF-A0ABD6ETP8-F1
#
_entry.id   AF-A0ABD6ETP8-F1
#
_cell.length_a   1.000
_cell.length_b   1.000
_cell.length_c   1.000
_cell.angle_alpha   90.00
_cell.angle_beta   90.00
_cell.angle_gamma   90.00
#
_symmetry.space_group_name_H-M   'P 1'
#
loop_
_entity.id
_entity.type
_entity.pdbx_description
1 polymer ?
#
loop_
_entity_poly.entity_id
_entity_poly.type
_entity_poly.pdbx_seq_one_letter_code
_entity_poly.pdbx_strand_id
1 'polypeptide(L)'
;MSDNLSLYYFDGSVQRDRLQDAVFRDMSKREGFLRKVRSEREERQLLSKKTNAAIKIQSSYRSYITRKKYHEHLRATFDAVGPSSSNDVLALQVARLNFFFKPDRDQMRMLSICDDAVRLFALEESIRLPRIRVRQLYRCVCSGLLEIDITKSFSNVLRFITLYLTSDDCEFLVNCAYFNSIIFIFAQRIPLPQREFSTFILLLY
;
A
#
# COMPACT_ATOMS: atom_id res chain seq x y z
N MET A 1 37.26 -4.11 -52.69
CA MET A 1 38.24 -5.11 -52.22
C MET A 1 37.84 -5.48 -50.81
N SER A 2 37.54 -6.76 -50.62
CA SER A 2 36.93 -7.35 -49.44
C SER A 2 37.95 -7.47 -48.31
N ASP A 3 37.94 -6.51 -47.39
CA ASP A 3 38.66 -6.63 -46.12
C ASP A 3 37.94 -7.64 -45.23
N ASN A 4 38.42 -8.89 -45.33
CA ASN A 4 38.19 -9.95 -44.35
C ASN A 4 38.86 -9.57 -43.03
N LEU A 5 38.29 -8.61 -42.30
CA LEU A 5 38.65 -8.41 -40.90
C LEU A 5 37.93 -9.47 -40.06
N SER A 6 38.58 -10.64 -39.98
CA SER A 6 38.23 -11.70 -39.04
C SER A 6 37.92 -11.10 -37.68
N LEU A 7 36.71 -11.38 -37.21
CA LEU A 7 36.14 -10.97 -35.95
C LEU A 7 37.01 -11.55 -34.81
N TYR A 8 37.90 -10.74 -34.23
CA TYR A 8 38.70 -11.14 -33.06
C TYR A 8 37.78 -11.37 -31.87
N TYR A 9 37.42 -12.63 -31.65
CA TYR A 9 36.74 -13.10 -30.47
C TYR A 9 37.79 -13.25 -29.36
N PHE A 10 37.66 -12.47 -28.27
CA PHE A 10 38.45 -12.70 -27.07
C PHE A 10 37.90 -13.95 -26.38
N ASP A 11 38.55 -15.10 -26.59
CA ASP A 11 38.12 -16.41 -26.08
C ASP A 11 38.54 -16.66 -24.62
N GLY A 12 39.26 -15.73 -23.99
CA GLY A 12 39.79 -15.88 -22.64
C GLY A 12 41.06 -16.74 -22.54
N SER A 13 41.69 -17.09 -23.66
CA SER A 13 42.99 -17.75 -23.68
C SER A 13 44.12 -16.80 -23.24
N VAL A 14 45.08 -17.34 -22.47
CA VAL A 14 46.23 -16.60 -21.90
C VAL A 14 47.41 -16.53 -22.91
N GLN A 15 47.27 -17.14 -24.09
CA GLN A 15 48.31 -17.13 -25.10
C GLN A 15 48.31 -15.82 -25.90
N ARG A 16 49.50 -15.22 -26.04
CA ARG A 16 49.70 -13.97 -26.79
C ARG A 16 49.45 -14.19 -28.28
N ASP A 17 48.42 -13.52 -28.80
CA ASP A 17 48.09 -13.57 -30.22
C ASP A 17 48.97 -12.58 -31.01
N ARG A 18 49.87 -13.12 -31.85
CA ARG A 18 50.88 -12.34 -32.61
C ARG A 18 50.24 -11.33 -33.56
N LEU A 19 48.99 -11.57 -33.97
CA LEU A 19 48.22 -10.67 -34.82
C LEU A 19 47.68 -9.45 -34.06
N GLN A 20 47.28 -9.61 -32.79
CA GLN A 20 46.95 -8.47 -31.93
C GLN A 20 48.17 -7.57 -31.73
N ASP A 21 49.33 -8.18 -31.44
CA ASP A 21 50.60 -7.45 -31.27
C ASP A 21 51.01 -6.66 -32.53
N ALA A 22 50.69 -7.15 -33.73
CA ALA A 22 50.95 -6.44 -34.99
C ALA A 22 50.04 -5.22 -35.19
N VAL A 23 48.78 -5.29 -34.79
CA VAL A 23 47.83 -4.16 -34.81
C VAL A 23 48.21 -3.10 -33.77
N PHE A 24 48.76 -3.51 -32.62
CA PHE A 24 49.26 -2.59 -31.59
C PHE A 24 50.53 -1.81 -31.97
N ARG A 25 51.23 -2.20 -33.05
CA ARG A 25 52.40 -1.47 -33.59
C ARG A 25 52.00 -0.27 -34.47
N ASP A 26 50.82 -0.29 -35.08
CA ASP A 26 50.30 0.82 -35.88
C ASP A 26 49.40 1.69 -34.98
N MET A 27 49.94 2.83 -34.56
CA MET A 27 49.30 3.72 -33.55
C MET A 27 47.90 4.18 -33.99
N SER A 28 47.68 4.38 -35.29
CA SER A 28 46.40 4.81 -35.86
C SER A 28 45.31 3.72 -35.74
N LYS A 29 45.67 2.46 -36.02
CA LYS A 29 44.77 1.29 -35.92
C LYS A 29 44.50 0.90 -34.47
N ARG A 30 45.50 1.03 -33.61
CA ARG A 30 45.36 0.83 -32.15
C ARG A 30 44.33 1.79 -31.56
N GLU A 31 44.38 3.07 -31.91
CA GLU A 31 43.46 4.07 -31.34
C GLU A 31 42.02 3.84 -31.82
N GLY A 32 41.82 3.52 -33.10
CA GLY A 32 40.52 3.12 -33.65
C GLY A 32 39.93 1.88 -32.96
N PHE A 33 40.77 0.87 -32.71
CA PHE A 33 40.37 -0.33 -31.98
C PHE A 33 39.97 -0.02 -30.53
N LEU A 34 40.78 0.74 -29.79
CA LEU A 34 40.46 1.14 -28.41
C LEU A 34 39.20 2.00 -28.31
N ARG A 35 38.90 2.78 -29.35
CA ARG A 35 37.65 3.56 -29.44
C ARG A 35 36.44 2.64 -29.62
N LYS A 36 36.54 1.65 -30.52
CA LYS A 36 35.47 0.66 -30.75
C LYS A 36 35.18 -0.20 -29.51
N VAL A 37 36.22 -0.67 -28.82
CA VAL A 37 36.05 -1.44 -27.57
C VAL A 37 35.39 -0.59 -26.49
N ARG A 38 35.73 0.71 -26.39
CA ARG A 38 35.07 1.63 -25.47
C ARG A 38 33.60 1.83 -25.81
N SER A 39 33.26 2.08 -27.08
CA SER A 39 31.85 2.27 -27.48
C SER A 39 31.01 1.01 -27.23
N GLU A 40 31.54 -0.18 -27.51
CA GLU A 40 30.84 -1.45 -27.21
C GLU A 40 30.61 -1.64 -25.70
N ARG A 41 31.57 -1.24 -24.85
CA ARG A 41 31.39 -1.28 -23.39
C ARG A 41 30.32 -0.29 -22.92
N GLU A 42 30.32 0.93 -23.45
CA GLU A 42 29.33 1.95 -23.13
C GLU A 42 27.93 1.51 -23.55
N GLU A 43 27.79 0.90 -24.73
CA GLU A 43 26.53 0.35 -25.22
C GLU A 43 26.02 -0.78 -24.32
N ARG A 44 26.89 -1.72 -23.92
CA ARG A 44 26.54 -2.80 -22.98
C ARG A 44 26.11 -2.24 -21.62
N GLN A 45 26.80 -1.22 -21.11
CA GLN A 45 26.41 -0.58 -19.85
C GLN A 45 25.06 0.13 -19.98
N LEU A 46 24.81 0.83 -21.08
CA LEU A 46 23.52 1.47 -21.34
C LEU A 46 22.40 0.44 -21.43
N LEU A 47 22.62 -0.65 -22.16
CA LEU A 47 21.66 -1.74 -22.27
C LEU A 47 21.38 -2.37 -20.90
N SER A 48 22.42 -2.66 -20.11
CA SER A 48 22.28 -3.19 -18.75
C SER A 48 21.49 -2.24 -17.83
N LYS A 49 21.73 -0.93 -17.92
CA LYS A 49 20.94 0.07 -17.17
C LYS A 49 19.47 0.04 -17.58
N LYS A 50 19.19 -0.02 -18.89
CA LYS A 50 17.82 -0.10 -19.43
C LYS A 50 17.10 -1.39 -19.00
N THR A 51 17.77 -2.54 -19.07
CA THR A 51 17.18 -3.82 -18.66
C THR A 51 16.90 -3.84 -17.17
N ASN A 52 17.82 -3.36 -16.34
CA ASN A 52 17.62 -3.26 -14.89
C ASN A 52 16.45 -2.32 -14.53
N ALA A 53 16.34 -1.18 -15.21
CA ALA A 53 15.21 -0.28 -15.04
C ALA A 53 13.89 -0.96 -15.46
N ALA A 54 13.87 -1.65 -16.60
CA ALA A 54 12.71 -2.39 -17.07
C ALA A 54 12.27 -3.47 -16.08
N ILE A 55 13.20 -4.24 -15.50
CA ILE A 55 12.91 -5.26 -14.48
C ILE A 55 12.23 -4.62 -13.25
N LYS A 56 12.73 -3.48 -12.77
CA LYS A 56 12.14 -2.76 -11.63
C LYS A 56 10.73 -2.25 -11.93
N ILE A 57 10.52 -1.70 -13.13
CA ILE A 57 9.20 -1.23 -13.56
C ILE A 57 8.23 -2.41 -13.67
N GLN A 58 8.66 -3.50 -14.31
CA GLN A 58 7.84 -4.69 -14.50
C GLN A 58 7.49 -5.38 -13.19
N SER A 59 8.44 -5.51 -12.27
CA SER A 59 8.19 -6.12 -10.95
C SER A 59 7.19 -5.28 -10.15
N SER A 60 7.39 -3.96 -10.11
CA SER A 60 6.47 -3.03 -9.45
C SER A 60 5.06 -3.11 -10.05
N TYR A 61 4.96 -3.10 -11.39
CA TYR A 61 3.68 -3.21 -12.10
C TYR A 61 2.98 -4.54 -11.82
N ARG A 62 3.69 -5.67 -11.89
CA ARG A 62 3.12 -7.00 -11.57
C ARG A 62 2.62 -7.05 -10.13
N SER A 63 3.41 -6.57 -9.16
CA SER A 63 2.98 -6.49 -7.76
C SER A 63 1.74 -5.61 -7.57
N TYR A 64 1.68 -4.46 -8.25
CA TYR A 64 0.51 -3.57 -8.20
C TYR A 64 -0.75 -4.26 -8.72
N ILE A 65 -0.69 -4.86 -9.92
CA ILE A 65 -1.83 -5.56 -10.52
C ILE A 65 -2.28 -6.73 -9.66
N THR A 66 -1.35 -7.53 -9.11
CA THR A 66 -1.70 -8.64 -8.21
C THR A 66 -2.39 -8.14 -6.95
N ARG A 67 -1.86 -7.10 -6.27
CA ARG A 67 -2.51 -6.51 -5.10
C ARG A 67 -3.90 -5.97 -5.44
N LYS A 68 -4.06 -5.29 -6.57
CA LYS A 68 -5.36 -4.77 -7.02
C LYS A 68 -6.39 -5.90 -7.17
N LYS A 69 -6.05 -6.96 -7.93
CA LYS A 69 -6.93 -8.12 -8.11
C LYS A 69 -7.26 -8.82 -6.79
N TYR A 70 -6.27 -8.94 -5.90
CA TYR A 70 -6.49 -9.56 -4.60
C TYR A 70 -7.40 -8.72 -3.69
N HIS A 71 -7.26 -7.39 -3.69
CA HIS A 71 -8.18 -6.51 -2.96
C HIS A 71 -9.61 -6.58 -3.51
N GLU A 72 -9.79 -6.70 -4.83
CA GLU A 72 -11.10 -6.90 -5.45
C GLU A 72 -11.70 -8.26 -5.08
N HIS A 73 -10.89 -9.31 -5.10
CA HIS A 73 -11.31 -10.65 -4.66
C HIS A 73 -11.75 -10.65 -3.18
N LEU A 74 -10.96 -10.04 -2.29
CA LEU A 74 -11.33 -9.96 -0.87
C LEU A 74 -12.63 -9.17 -0.63
N ARG A 75 -12.89 -8.12 -1.41
CA ARG A 75 -14.19 -7.41 -1.37
C ARG A 75 -15.33 -8.33 -1.79
N ALA A 76 -15.19 -9.04 -2.91
CA ALA A 76 -16.20 -9.97 -3.37
C ALA A 76 -16.46 -11.09 -2.35
N THR A 77 -15.40 -11.66 -1.75
CA THR A 77 -15.54 -12.66 -0.68
C THR A 77 -16.19 -12.07 0.56
N PHE A 78 -15.86 -10.83 0.93
CA PHE A 78 -16.50 -10.13 2.04
C PHE A 78 -18.02 -10.02 1.81
N ASP A 79 -18.40 -9.52 0.64
CA ASP A 79 -19.81 -9.30 0.27
C ASP A 79 -20.58 -10.63 0.17
N ALA A 80 -19.93 -11.70 -0.29
CA ALA A 80 -20.55 -13.02 -0.42
C ALA A 80 -20.84 -13.70 0.93
N VAL A 81 -20.09 -13.39 1.99
CA VAL A 81 -20.33 -13.94 3.34
C VAL A 81 -21.58 -13.30 3.97
N GLY A 82 -21.85 -12.03 3.69
CA GLY A 82 -22.98 -11.31 4.28
C GLY A 82 -22.79 -10.99 5.77
N PRO A 83 -23.90 -10.82 6.52
CA PRO A 83 -23.86 -10.47 7.95
C PRO A 83 -23.18 -11.55 8.79
N SER A 84 -22.33 -11.14 9.73
CA SER A 84 -21.63 -12.07 10.62
C SER A 84 -22.60 -12.75 11.59
N SER A 85 -22.60 -14.08 11.61
CA SER A 85 -23.41 -14.89 12.52
C SER A 85 -22.67 -15.31 13.79
N SER A 86 -21.34 -15.26 13.80
CA SER A 86 -20.50 -15.62 14.94
C SER A 86 -19.30 -14.67 15.08
N ASN A 87 -18.70 -14.65 16.27
CA ASN A 87 -17.50 -13.86 16.54
C ASN A 87 -16.30 -14.28 15.67
N ASP A 88 -16.19 -15.56 15.30
CA ASP A 88 -15.13 -16.04 14.41
C ASP A 88 -15.27 -15.50 12.99
N VAL A 89 -16.52 -15.49 12.48
CA VAL A 89 -16.82 -14.91 11.17
C VAL A 89 -16.57 -13.40 11.20
N LEU A 90 -16.98 -12.72 12.27
CA LEU A 90 -16.73 -11.29 12.46
C LEU A 90 -15.23 -10.98 12.51
N ALA A 91 -14.45 -11.74 13.29
CA ALA A 91 -13.01 -11.60 13.39
C ALA A 91 -12.31 -11.77 12.04
N LEU A 92 -12.77 -12.74 11.23
CA LEU A 92 -12.26 -12.97 9.89
C LEU A 92 -12.65 -11.85 8.93
N GLN A 93 -13.89 -11.35 9.01
CA GLN A 93 -14.36 -10.22 8.22
C GLN A 93 -13.61 -8.92 8.55
N VAL A 94 -13.35 -8.63 9.83
CA VAL A 94 -12.51 -7.51 10.27
C VAL A 94 -11.10 -7.62 9.70
N ALA A 95 -10.51 -8.82 9.75
CA ALA A 95 -9.18 -9.08 9.19
C ALA A 95 -9.12 -8.77 7.69
N ARG A 96 -10.13 -9.22 6.94
CA ARG A 96 -10.26 -8.99 5.51
C ARG A 96 -10.46 -7.50 5.22
N LEU A 97 -11.38 -6.85 5.92
CA LEU A 97 -11.66 -5.43 5.74
C LEU A 97 -10.37 -4.62 5.91
N ASN A 98 -9.65 -4.80 7.02
CA ASN A 98 -8.40 -4.08 7.29
C ASN A 98 -7.35 -4.24 6.18
N PHE A 99 -7.37 -5.32 5.40
CA PHE A 99 -6.43 -5.53 4.31
C PHE A 99 -6.74 -4.66 3.07
N PHE A 100 -8.01 -4.53 2.70
CA PHE A 100 -8.40 -3.82 1.47
C PHE A 100 -9.05 -2.46 1.70
N PHE A 101 -9.36 -2.10 2.94
CA PHE A 101 -10.17 -0.95 3.31
C PHE A 101 -9.64 0.34 2.71
N LYS A 102 -10.54 1.06 2.03
CA LYS A 102 -10.34 2.44 1.65
C LYS A 102 -11.57 3.26 2.06
N PRO A 103 -11.40 4.37 2.82
CA PRO A 103 -12.52 5.18 3.29
C PRO A 103 -13.49 5.61 2.18
N ASP A 104 -12.96 6.05 1.03
CA ASP A 104 -13.72 6.48 -0.15
C ASP A 104 -14.70 5.43 -0.71
N ARG A 105 -14.39 4.14 -0.58
CA ARG A 105 -15.12 3.05 -1.24
C ARG A 105 -15.75 2.03 -0.31
N ASP A 106 -15.16 1.82 0.86
CA ASP A 106 -15.47 0.68 1.74
C ASP A 106 -16.18 1.11 3.04
N GLN A 107 -16.62 2.37 3.14
CA GLN A 107 -17.41 2.89 4.26
C GLN A 107 -18.61 2.00 4.62
N MET A 108 -19.41 1.57 3.64
CA MET A 108 -20.60 0.76 3.92
C MET A 108 -20.26 -0.60 4.53
N ARG A 109 -19.14 -1.21 4.12
CA ARG A 109 -18.66 -2.46 4.69
C ARG A 109 -18.19 -2.26 6.13
N MET A 110 -17.49 -1.16 6.40
CA MET A 110 -17.11 -0.78 7.76
C MET A 110 -18.34 -0.58 8.66
N LEU A 111 -19.34 0.17 8.20
CA LEU A 111 -20.59 0.38 8.93
C LEU A 111 -21.27 -0.96 9.24
N SER A 112 -21.38 -1.84 8.24
CA SER A 112 -21.95 -3.18 8.41
C SER A 112 -21.21 -4.03 9.46
N ILE A 113 -19.87 -3.96 9.51
CA ILE A 113 -19.10 -4.68 10.53
C ILE A 113 -19.33 -4.10 11.93
N CYS A 114 -19.42 -2.77 12.05
CA CYS A 114 -19.73 -2.15 13.34
C CYS A 114 -21.13 -2.54 13.82
N ASP A 115 -22.12 -2.58 12.92
CA ASP A 115 -23.46 -3.07 13.21
C ASP A 115 -23.43 -4.52 13.70
N ASP A 116 -22.72 -5.39 12.99
CA ASP A 116 -22.56 -6.80 13.38
C ASP A 116 -21.85 -6.96 14.72
N ALA A 117 -20.81 -6.18 14.99
CA ALA A 117 -20.09 -6.20 16.26
C ALA A 117 -20.99 -5.79 17.44
N VAL A 118 -21.76 -4.71 17.29
CA VAL A 118 -22.71 -4.27 18.32
C VAL A 118 -23.82 -5.30 18.52
N ARG A 119 -24.34 -5.87 17.43
CA ARG A 119 -25.39 -6.90 17.47
C ARG A 119 -24.92 -8.16 18.18
N LEU A 120 -23.75 -8.69 17.83
CA LEU A 120 -23.21 -9.90 18.46
C LEU A 120 -22.84 -9.66 19.93
N PHE A 121 -22.30 -8.49 20.26
CA PHE A 121 -22.04 -8.12 21.66
C PHE A 121 -23.31 -8.12 22.50
N ALA A 122 -24.44 -7.64 21.95
CA ALA A 122 -25.72 -7.61 22.64
C ALA A 122 -26.34 -9.01 22.84
N LEU A 123 -26.01 -9.98 21.99
CA LEU A 123 -26.51 -11.35 22.09
C LEU A 123 -25.69 -12.20 23.07
N GLU A 124 -24.36 -12.05 23.08
CA GLU A 124 -23.45 -12.89 23.87
C GLU A 124 -22.32 -12.04 24.47
N GLU A 125 -22.59 -11.35 25.58
CA GLU A 125 -21.62 -10.45 26.25
C GLU A 125 -20.31 -11.16 26.67
N SER A 126 -20.36 -12.48 26.85
CA SER A 126 -19.22 -13.31 27.25
C SER A 126 -18.22 -13.55 26.12
N ILE A 127 -18.64 -13.49 24.85
CA ILE A 127 -17.78 -13.74 23.69
C ILE A 127 -17.46 -12.41 23.02
N ARG A 128 -16.29 -11.87 23.34
CA ARG A 128 -15.80 -10.61 22.77
C ARG A 128 -14.86 -10.84 21.60
N LEU A 129 -14.94 -9.92 20.65
CA LEU A 129 -13.99 -9.85 19.54
C LEU A 129 -12.54 -9.74 20.07
N PRO A 130 -11.57 -10.50 19.51
CA PRO A 130 -10.19 -10.43 19.96
C PRO A 130 -9.62 -9.01 19.86
N ARG A 131 -8.83 -8.61 20.84
CA ARG A 131 -8.24 -7.25 20.94
C ARG A 131 -7.55 -6.77 19.67
N ILE A 132 -6.79 -7.66 19.03
CA ILE A 132 -6.09 -7.32 17.79
C ILE A 132 -7.06 -6.96 16.65
N ARG A 133 -8.24 -7.59 16.62
CA ARG A 133 -9.29 -7.30 15.63
C ARG A 133 -10.02 -6.01 15.97
N VAL A 134 -10.29 -5.76 17.26
CA VAL A 134 -10.85 -4.47 17.71
C VAL A 134 -9.96 -3.31 17.26
N ARG A 135 -8.64 -3.40 17.48
CA ARG A 135 -7.68 -2.37 17.04
C ARG A 135 -7.61 -2.20 15.52
N GLN A 136 -7.71 -3.28 14.76
CA GLN A 136 -7.82 -3.21 13.30
C GLN A 136 -9.09 -2.48 12.86
N LEU A 137 -10.21 -2.76 13.53
CA LEU A 137 -11.47 -2.08 13.25
C LEU A 137 -11.42 -0.60 13.64
N TYR A 138 -10.78 -0.23 14.76
CA TYR A 138 -10.56 1.17 15.14
C TYR A 138 -9.84 1.97 14.07
N ARG A 139 -8.81 1.40 13.41
CA ARG A 139 -8.12 2.07 12.31
C ARG A 139 -9.06 2.36 11.15
N CYS A 140 -9.86 1.36 10.76
CA CYS A 140 -10.85 1.50 9.70
C CYS A 140 -11.89 2.56 10.07
N VAL A 141 -12.41 2.49 11.29
CA VAL A 141 -13.39 3.43 11.84
C VAL A 141 -12.89 4.86 11.84
N CYS A 142 -11.73 5.15 12.44
CA CYS A 142 -11.24 6.53 12.51
C CYS A 142 -10.98 7.09 11.11
N SER A 143 -10.39 6.30 10.21
CA SER A 143 -10.16 6.72 8.83
C SER A 143 -11.47 6.91 8.05
N GLY A 144 -12.46 6.05 8.29
CA GLY A 144 -13.77 6.12 7.63
C GLY A 144 -14.66 7.26 8.14
N LEU A 145 -14.57 7.60 9.42
CA LEU A 145 -15.35 8.69 10.04
C LEU A 145 -14.93 10.07 9.53
N LEU A 146 -13.67 10.26 9.13
CA LEU A 146 -13.20 11.50 8.49
C LEU A 146 -13.80 11.75 7.10
N GLU A 147 -14.31 10.71 6.44
CA GLU A 147 -14.89 10.81 5.10
C GLU A 147 -16.39 10.47 5.09
N ILE A 148 -17.00 10.29 6.27
CA ILE A 148 -18.38 9.80 6.35
C ILE A 148 -19.35 10.86 5.82
N ASP A 149 -20.29 10.40 5.00
CA ASP A 149 -21.40 11.23 4.55
C ASP A 149 -22.36 11.49 5.72
N ILE A 150 -22.71 12.77 5.93
CA ILE A 150 -23.64 13.27 6.94
C ILE A 150 -25.03 12.62 6.79
N THR A 151 -25.39 12.11 5.61
CA THR A 151 -26.67 11.41 5.42
C THR A 151 -26.71 10.04 6.10
N LYS A 152 -25.55 9.42 6.37
CA LYS A 152 -25.46 8.05 6.90
C LYS A 152 -25.49 8.03 8.43
N SER A 153 -26.13 7.00 8.97
CA SER A 153 -26.10 6.73 10.41
C SER A 153 -24.76 6.10 10.79
N PHE A 154 -24.09 6.69 11.77
CA PHE A 154 -22.85 6.18 12.37
C PHE A 154 -23.02 5.87 13.85
N SER A 155 -24.26 5.83 14.36
CA SER A 155 -24.55 5.58 15.77
C SER A 155 -23.96 4.25 16.25
N ASN A 156 -24.03 3.20 15.42
CA ASN A 156 -23.44 1.90 15.73
C ASN A 156 -21.91 1.89 15.69
N VAL A 157 -21.29 2.81 14.93
CA VAL A 157 -19.84 3.00 14.98
C VAL A 157 -19.44 3.58 16.33
N LEU A 158 -20.12 4.63 16.79
CA LEU A 158 -19.86 5.21 18.11
C LEU A 158 -20.17 4.21 19.22
N ARG A 159 -21.27 3.45 19.10
CA ARG A 159 -21.63 2.40 20.05
C ARG A 159 -20.58 1.30 20.10
N PHE A 160 -20.06 0.85 18.95
CA PHE A 160 -18.95 -0.08 18.88
C PHE A 160 -17.73 0.44 19.66
N ILE A 161 -17.34 1.70 19.43
CA ILE A 161 -16.23 2.31 20.17
C ILE A 161 -16.53 2.27 21.67
N THR A 162 -17.69 2.74 22.11
CA THR A 162 -18.05 2.74 23.54
C THR A 162 -18.04 1.34 24.17
N LEU A 163 -18.51 0.32 23.46
CA LEU A 163 -18.61 -1.06 24.00
C LEU A 163 -17.25 -1.76 24.11
N TYR A 164 -16.35 -1.50 23.15
CA TYR A 164 -15.06 -2.20 23.06
C TYR A 164 -13.87 -1.37 23.57
N LEU A 165 -14.08 -0.09 23.91
CA LEU A 165 -13.04 0.80 24.43
C LEU A 165 -12.57 0.33 25.81
N THR A 166 -11.26 0.25 25.97
CA THR A 166 -10.63 0.13 27.29
C THR A 166 -9.46 1.08 27.43
N SER A 167 -9.01 1.30 28.67
CA SER A 167 -7.87 2.15 29.02
C SER A 167 -6.64 1.91 28.14
N ASP A 168 -6.37 0.64 27.82
CA ASP A 168 -5.18 0.22 27.08
C ASP A 168 -5.22 0.57 25.60
N ASP A 169 -6.36 1.02 25.09
CA ASP A 169 -6.55 1.39 23.68
C ASP A 169 -6.45 2.90 23.43
N CYS A 170 -6.38 3.72 24.49
CA CYS A 170 -6.35 5.18 24.38
C CYS A 170 -5.18 5.70 23.53
N GLU A 171 -3.96 5.24 23.81
CA GLU A 171 -2.76 5.64 23.04
C GLU A 171 -2.88 5.22 21.57
N PHE A 172 -3.42 4.03 21.32
CA PHE A 172 -3.64 3.54 19.96
C PHE A 172 -4.66 4.41 19.20
N LEU A 173 -5.74 4.80 19.86
CA LEU A 173 -6.79 5.64 19.27
C LEU A 173 -6.30 7.06 18.95
N VAL A 174 -5.47 7.64 19.81
CA VAL A 174 -4.78 8.92 19.53
C VAL A 174 -4.01 8.81 18.21
N ASN A 175 -3.21 7.76 18.06
CA ASN A 175 -2.42 7.50 16.85
C ASN A 175 -3.27 7.20 15.61
N CYS A 176 -4.53 6.79 15.78
CA CYS A 176 -5.47 6.57 14.68
C CYS A 176 -6.27 7.84 14.33
N ALA A 177 -5.91 9.01 14.88
CA ALA A 177 -6.64 10.26 14.70
C ALA A 177 -8.11 10.21 15.19
N TYR A 178 -8.37 9.45 16.26
CA TYR A 178 -9.70 9.32 16.85
C TYR A 178 -10.33 10.68 17.19
N PHE A 179 -9.62 11.54 17.91
CA PHE A 179 -10.15 12.85 18.31
C PHE A 179 -10.49 13.72 17.11
N ASN A 180 -9.62 13.76 16.09
CA ASN A 180 -9.89 14.47 14.84
C ASN A 180 -11.16 13.93 14.15
N SER A 181 -11.32 12.61 14.13
CA SER A 181 -12.48 11.95 13.54
C SER A 181 -13.79 12.33 14.25
N ILE A 182 -13.76 12.34 15.59
CA ILE A 182 -14.93 12.70 16.41
C ILE A 182 -15.26 14.19 16.27
N ILE A 183 -14.26 15.07 16.38
CA ILE A 183 -14.45 16.52 16.22
C ILE A 183 -15.01 16.85 14.83
N PHE A 184 -14.48 16.21 13.78
CA PHE A 184 -14.96 16.39 12.41
C PHE A 184 -16.45 16.07 12.28
N ILE A 185 -16.89 14.94 12.84
CA ILE A 185 -18.31 14.56 12.82
C ILE A 185 -19.17 15.57 13.58
N PHE A 186 -18.75 16.01 14.77
CA PHE A 186 -19.49 17.00 15.54
C PHE A 186 -19.57 18.34 14.81
N ALA A 187 -18.47 18.80 14.22
CA ALA A 187 -18.40 20.02 13.43
C ALA A 187 -19.31 19.99 12.20
N GLN A 188 -19.48 18.83 11.56
CA GLN A 188 -20.40 18.68 10.44
C GLN A 188 -21.88 18.67 10.84
N ARG A 189 -22.21 18.25 12.07
CA ARG A 189 -23.60 18.09 12.55
C ARG A 189 -24.13 19.30 13.31
N ILE A 190 -23.25 20.03 13.98
CA ILE A 190 -23.61 21.21 14.76
C ILE A 190 -23.41 22.44 13.86
N PRO A 191 -24.45 23.23 13.56
CA PRO A 191 -24.26 24.54 12.95
C PRO A 191 -23.60 25.45 14.00
N LEU A 192 -22.27 25.43 14.06
CA LEU A 192 -21.55 26.35 14.92
C LEU A 192 -21.72 27.77 14.36
N PRO A 193 -22.11 28.77 15.17
CA PRO A 193 -22.14 30.15 14.73
C PRO A 193 -20.74 30.55 14.23
N GLN A 194 -20.68 31.19 13.05
CA GLN A 194 -19.48 31.45 12.25
C GLN A 194 -18.31 32.19 12.95
N ARG A 195 -18.44 32.58 14.22
CA ARG A 195 -17.46 33.38 14.97
C ARG A 195 -16.49 32.59 15.87
N GLU A 196 -16.66 31.27 16.05
CA GLU A 196 -15.83 30.51 17.01
C GLU A 196 -14.87 29.48 16.38
N PHE A 197 -14.96 29.25 15.07
CA PHE A 197 -14.13 28.24 14.39
C PHE A 197 -12.64 28.57 14.41
N SER A 198 -12.27 29.86 14.30
CA SER A 198 -10.88 30.31 14.38
C SER A 198 -10.26 30.05 15.75
N THR A 199 -11.06 30.10 16.81
CA THR A 199 -10.59 29.94 18.20
C THR A 199 -10.44 28.46 18.57
N PHE A 200 -11.30 27.58 18.03
CA PHE A 200 -11.26 26.15 18.33
C PHE A 200 -10.08 25.43 17.67
N ILE A 201 -9.67 25.84 16.47
CA ILE A 201 -8.51 25.26 15.77
C ILE A 201 -7.19 25.71 16.42
N LEU A 202 -7.14 26.92 16.99
CA LEU A 202 -5.95 27.45 17.68
C LEU A 202 -5.72 26.86 19.07
N LEU A 203 -6.71 26.19 19.68
CA LEU A 203 -6.58 25.53 20.98
C LEU A 203 -6.11 24.06 20.87
N LEU A 204 -5.93 23.54 19.66
CA LEU A 204 -5.53 22.15 19.37
C LEU A 204 -4.10 22.02 18.82
N TYR A 205 -3.34 23.12 18.79
CA TYR A 205 -1.89 23.17 18.57
C TYR A 205 -1.18 23.68 19.83
#